data_AF-A0A7S1C6J0-F1
#
_entry.id   AF-A0A7S1C6J0-F1
#
_cell.length_a   1.000
_cell.length_b   1.000
_cell.length_c   1.000
_cell.angle_alpha   90.00
_cell.angle_beta   90.00
_cell.angle_gamma   90.00
#
_symmetry.space_group_name_H-M   'P 1'
#
loop_
_entity.id
_entity.type
_entity.pdbx_description
1 polymer ?
#
loop_
_entity_poly.entity_id
_entity_poly.type
_entity_poly.pdbx_seq_one_letter_code
_entity_poly.pdbx_strand_id
1 'polypeptide(L)'
;RDFEWRWRPRLFNILAPIVSEKNVTTTTEAVHAIVAALPDARAQGLLGDGTDGAVALVPGDAFRWRSETAPAFLSPKQVAAFGGSCTGTAIVLAAAVRAVGLPARVAGCSQSIPDDDHHWVEFWDGGDAGPFGDYWHTKEGVSVGNAGGPWDAPSAPMAGCLSHVQAGSDLNTLWASSWSSPTFLPTLWHNSSWAREWGFVGGENRCRAYCEAWGCGPDRAKSAALCSA
;
A
#
# COMPACT_ATOMS: atom_id res chain seq x y z
N ARG A 1 -14.79 -12.55 5.77
CA ARG A 1 -13.82 -11.86 6.67
C ARG A 1 -12.85 -12.91 7.17
N ASP A 2 -11.55 -12.70 7.02
CA ASP A 2 -10.51 -13.72 7.26
C ASP A 2 -10.14 -13.89 8.74
N PHE A 3 -11.13 -14.00 9.61
CA PHE A 3 -10.91 -14.06 11.06
C PHE A 3 -10.20 -15.34 11.48
N GLU A 4 -10.56 -16.47 10.86
CA GLU A 4 -9.98 -17.77 11.19
C GLU A 4 -8.55 -17.92 10.67
N TRP A 5 -8.23 -17.22 9.58
CA TRP A 5 -6.96 -17.40 8.89
C TRP A 5 -5.81 -16.56 9.48
N ARG A 6 -6.12 -15.63 10.41
CA ARG A 6 -5.12 -14.90 11.23
C ARG A 6 -3.94 -14.35 10.41
N TRP A 7 -4.26 -13.70 9.29
CA TRP A 7 -3.28 -13.20 8.32
C TRP A 7 -2.19 -12.33 8.92
N ARG A 8 -2.54 -11.47 9.89
CA ARG A 8 -1.59 -10.50 10.46
C ARG A 8 -0.50 -11.19 11.29
N PRO A 9 -0.81 -12.06 12.29
CA PRO A 9 0.20 -12.88 12.95
C PRO A 9 1.09 -13.68 12.01
N ARG A 10 0.53 -14.22 10.92
CA ARG A 10 1.29 -14.96 9.90
C ARG A 10 2.28 -14.07 9.17
N LEU A 11 1.82 -12.93 8.66
CA LEU A 11 2.68 -11.93 8.02
C LEU A 11 3.79 -11.47 8.97
N PHE A 12 3.47 -11.22 10.24
CA PHE A 12 4.47 -10.85 11.24
C PHE A 12 5.52 -11.95 11.43
N ASN A 13 5.11 -13.20 11.67
CA ASN A 13 6.04 -14.30 11.93
C ASN A 13 7.00 -14.55 10.75
N ILE A 14 6.54 -14.32 9.52
CA ILE A 14 7.34 -14.56 8.32
C ILE A 14 8.23 -13.36 7.98
N LEU A 15 7.74 -12.14 8.14
CA LEU A 15 8.44 -10.92 7.71
C LEU A 15 9.30 -10.32 8.82
N ALA A 16 8.99 -10.55 10.10
CA ALA A 16 9.77 -10.03 11.24
C ALA A 16 11.25 -10.48 11.19
N PRO A 17 11.58 -11.74 10.85
CA PRO A 17 12.97 -12.15 10.70
C PRO A 17 13.72 -11.37 9.61
N ILE A 18 13.08 -11.08 8.47
CA ILE A 18 13.65 -10.35 7.33
C ILE A 18 14.03 -8.93 7.75
N VAL A 19 13.13 -8.24 8.46
CA VAL A 19 13.39 -6.87 8.92
C VAL A 19 14.30 -6.81 10.14
N SER A 20 14.48 -7.91 10.85
CA SER A 20 15.40 -8.01 12.01
C SER A 20 16.81 -8.43 11.60
N GLU A 21 17.08 -8.59 10.29
CA GLU A 21 18.42 -8.90 9.79
C GLU A 21 19.39 -7.77 10.12
N LYS A 22 20.65 -8.12 10.42
CA LYS A 22 21.67 -7.16 10.89
C LYS A 22 21.96 -6.00 9.93
N ASN A 23 21.61 -6.16 8.66
CA ASN A 23 21.84 -5.16 7.61
C ASN A 23 20.61 -4.29 7.32
N VAL A 24 19.50 -4.50 8.03
CA VAL A 24 18.29 -3.67 7.92
C VAL A 24 18.29 -2.72 9.12
N THR A 25 18.51 -1.44 8.84
CA THR A 25 18.71 -0.40 9.87
C THR A 25 17.75 0.77 9.73
N THR A 26 17.13 0.94 8.56
CA THR A 26 16.16 2.00 8.26
C THR A 26 14.79 1.42 7.90
N THR A 27 13.73 2.23 7.96
CA THR A 27 12.39 1.79 7.53
C THR A 27 12.38 1.55 6.02
N THR A 28 13.07 2.39 5.25
CA THR A 28 13.24 2.16 3.80
C THR A 28 13.91 0.81 3.48
N GLU A 29 15.02 0.47 4.13
CA GLU A 29 15.66 -0.84 3.95
C GLU A 29 14.72 -2.00 4.31
N ALA A 30 13.94 -1.85 5.39
CA ALA A 30 12.98 -2.86 5.81
C ALA A 30 11.85 -3.04 4.79
N VAL A 31 11.31 -1.95 4.24
CA VAL A 31 10.28 -2.01 3.19
C VAL A 31 10.85 -2.59 1.90
N HIS A 32 12.08 -2.23 1.51
CA HIS A 32 12.76 -2.82 0.35
C HIS A 32 12.92 -4.33 0.51
N ALA A 33 13.35 -4.81 1.69
CA ALA A 33 13.50 -6.23 1.97
C ALA A 33 12.16 -6.98 1.89
N ILE A 34 11.08 -6.39 2.42
CA ILE A 34 9.72 -6.95 2.31
C ILE A 34 9.28 -7.02 0.85
N VAL A 35 9.44 -5.93 0.09
CA VAL A 35 9.03 -5.89 -1.33
C VAL A 35 9.84 -6.85 -2.18
N ALA A 36 11.13 -7.03 -1.91
CA ALA A 36 11.95 -8.03 -2.58
C ALA A 36 11.49 -9.45 -2.25
N ALA A 37 11.06 -9.70 -1.01
CA ALA A 37 10.58 -11.01 -0.59
C ALA A 37 9.19 -11.34 -1.15
N LEU A 38 8.25 -10.39 -1.21
CA LEU A 38 6.83 -10.67 -1.47
C LEU A 38 6.49 -11.32 -2.83
N PRO A 39 7.13 -10.96 -3.96
CA PRO A 39 6.92 -11.63 -5.24
C PRO A 39 7.35 -13.11 -5.19
N ASP A 40 8.44 -13.43 -4.49
CA ASP A 40 8.97 -14.80 -4.40
C ASP A 40 8.42 -15.59 -3.18
N ALA A 41 7.84 -14.87 -2.23
CA ALA A 41 7.07 -15.37 -1.10
C ALA A 41 5.71 -15.83 -1.61
N ARG A 42 5.58 -17.12 -1.94
CA ARG A 42 4.34 -17.70 -2.47
C ARG A 42 3.13 -17.10 -1.75
N ALA A 43 2.12 -16.75 -2.52
CA ALA A 43 0.76 -16.61 -2.06
C ALA A 43 0.30 -17.82 -1.18
N GLN A 44 0.95 -18.99 -1.28
CA GLN A 44 0.68 -20.16 -0.42
C GLN A 44 1.61 -20.32 0.81
N GLY A 45 2.78 -19.70 0.86
CA GLY A 45 3.70 -19.80 2.00
C GLY A 45 3.46 -18.69 3.02
N LEU A 46 3.26 -17.49 2.49
CA LEU A 46 2.85 -16.31 3.24
C LEU A 46 1.37 -16.40 3.64
N LEU A 47 0.56 -16.99 2.74
CA LEU A 47 -0.90 -16.88 2.73
C LEU A 47 -1.63 -18.21 2.31
N GLY A 48 -1.01 -19.38 2.50
CA GLY A 48 -1.67 -20.67 2.22
C GLY A 48 -2.55 -21.19 3.35
N ASP A 49 -3.04 -22.40 3.15
CA ASP A 49 -3.84 -23.21 4.09
C ASP A 49 -3.00 -23.88 5.19
N GLY A 50 -1.66 -23.74 5.14
CA GLY A 50 -0.75 -24.27 6.14
C GLY A 50 -1.11 -23.84 7.57
N THR A 51 -0.79 -24.69 8.54
CA THR A 51 -1.05 -24.50 9.98
C THR A 51 -0.58 -23.13 10.51
N ASP A 52 -1.22 -22.64 11.59
CA ASP A 52 -1.01 -21.34 12.25
C ASP A 52 0.40 -21.11 12.86
N GLY A 53 1.45 -21.72 12.30
CA GLY A 53 2.84 -21.69 12.80
C GLY A 53 3.91 -21.59 11.73
N ALA A 54 3.57 -21.21 10.49
CA ALA A 54 4.58 -20.92 9.47
C ALA A 54 5.44 -19.72 9.92
N VAL A 55 6.75 -19.96 10.05
CA VAL A 55 7.77 -18.99 10.52
C VAL A 55 8.83 -18.70 9.47
N ALA A 56 8.64 -19.19 8.24
CA ALA A 56 9.62 -19.06 7.17
C ALA A 56 8.93 -18.84 5.83
N LEU A 57 9.62 -18.10 4.96
CA LEU A 57 9.27 -17.97 3.55
C LEU A 57 9.40 -19.34 2.86
N VAL A 58 8.33 -19.80 2.22
CA VAL A 58 8.36 -20.99 1.35
C VAL A 58 8.37 -20.51 -0.11
N PRO A 59 9.34 -20.89 -0.95
CA PRO A 59 9.53 -20.28 -2.28
C PRO A 59 8.51 -20.71 -3.31
N GLY A 60 8.08 -19.79 -4.23
CA GLY A 60 7.39 -19.91 -5.55
C GLY A 60 6.06 -19.12 -5.79
N ASP A 61 5.08 -19.58 -6.60
CA ASP A 61 3.68 -19.04 -6.72
C ASP A 61 3.49 -17.56 -6.39
N ALA A 62 4.13 -16.67 -7.15
CA ALA A 62 4.05 -15.23 -7.00
C ALA A 62 2.61 -14.69 -7.18
N PHE A 63 2.31 -13.53 -6.57
CA PHE A 63 0.99 -12.90 -6.69
C PHE A 63 0.64 -12.61 -8.16
N ARG A 64 -0.39 -13.29 -8.66
CA ARG A 64 -0.85 -13.09 -10.04
C ARG A 64 -1.67 -11.81 -10.13
N TRP A 65 -1.28 -10.91 -11.03
CA TRP A 65 -2.11 -9.78 -11.40
C TRP A 65 -3.39 -10.26 -12.12
N ARG A 66 -4.53 -9.68 -11.75
CA ARG A 66 -5.82 -9.84 -12.43
C ARG A 66 -6.63 -8.54 -12.36
N SER A 67 -6.91 -7.92 -13.50
CA SER A 67 -7.83 -6.78 -13.61
C SER A 67 -9.24 -7.15 -13.14
N GLU A 68 -10.05 -6.13 -12.83
CA GLU A 68 -11.47 -6.26 -12.49
C GLU A 68 -11.77 -7.23 -11.34
N THR A 69 -10.81 -7.40 -10.41
CA THR A 69 -11.00 -8.22 -9.22
C THR A 69 -11.37 -7.42 -7.99
N ALA A 70 -11.20 -6.11 -7.99
CA ALA A 70 -11.81 -5.23 -7.00
C ALA A 70 -13.29 -4.99 -7.36
N PRO A 71 -14.21 -4.93 -6.37
CA PRO A 71 -13.99 -5.07 -4.93
C PRO A 71 -14.06 -6.54 -4.41
N ALA A 72 -14.07 -7.54 -5.30
CA ALA A 72 -14.29 -8.95 -4.91
C ALA A 72 -13.12 -9.58 -4.13
N PHE A 73 -11.87 -9.30 -4.52
CA PHE A 73 -10.65 -9.88 -3.95
C PHE A 73 -9.76 -8.78 -3.35
N LEU A 74 -10.05 -8.40 -2.11
CA LEU A 74 -9.34 -7.33 -1.41
C LEU A 74 -8.55 -7.81 -0.19
N SER A 75 -8.89 -8.97 0.36
CA SER A 75 -8.14 -9.51 1.49
C SER A 75 -6.85 -10.20 1.02
N PRO A 76 -5.80 -10.25 1.84
CA PRO A 76 -4.60 -11.00 1.50
C PRO A 76 -4.89 -12.46 1.12
N LYS A 77 -5.85 -13.12 1.79
CA LYS A 77 -6.22 -14.51 1.46
C LYS A 77 -6.80 -14.62 0.06
N GLN A 78 -7.71 -13.72 -0.28
CA GLN A 78 -8.38 -13.72 -1.57
C GLN A 78 -7.37 -13.41 -2.70
N VAL A 79 -6.53 -12.40 -2.50
CA VAL A 79 -5.50 -12.03 -3.48
C VAL A 79 -4.47 -13.15 -3.66
N ALA A 80 -4.12 -13.86 -2.58
CA ALA A 80 -3.28 -15.03 -2.65
C ALA A 80 -3.92 -16.19 -3.46
N ALA A 81 -5.19 -16.50 -3.17
CA ALA A 81 -5.87 -17.63 -3.79
C ALA A 81 -6.27 -17.37 -5.25
N PHE A 82 -6.63 -16.13 -5.58
CA PHE A 82 -7.30 -15.79 -6.83
C PHE A 82 -6.55 -14.76 -7.68
N GLY A 83 -5.45 -14.18 -7.17
CA GLY A 83 -4.83 -12.99 -7.77
C GLY A 83 -5.57 -11.71 -7.38
N GLY A 84 -5.01 -10.56 -7.76
CA GLY A 84 -5.59 -9.26 -7.43
C GLY A 84 -5.25 -8.16 -8.43
N SER A 85 -6.07 -7.12 -8.43
CA SER A 85 -5.86 -5.86 -9.16
C SER A 85 -4.84 -4.98 -8.46
N CYS A 86 -4.62 -3.76 -8.98
CA CYS A 86 -3.87 -2.69 -8.31
C CYS A 86 -4.31 -2.53 -6.84
N THR A 87 -5.61 -2.47 -6.56
CA THR A 87 -6.15 -2.33 -5.20
C THR A 87 -5.83 -3.53 -4.32
N GLY A 88 -6.10 -4.76 -4.80
CA GLY A 88 -5.87 -5.97 -4.02
C GLY A 88 -4.38 -6.14 -3.67
N THR A 89 -3.51 -5.94 -4.65
CA THR A 89 -2.05 -6.07 -4.48
C THR A 89 -1.45 -4.95 -3.62
N ALA A 90 -1.99 -3.73 -3.69
CA ALA A 90 -1.63 -2.64 -2.78
C ALA A 90 -2.05 -2.94 -1.33
N ILE A 91 -3.25 -3.51 -1.12
CA ILE A 91 -3.70 -3.93 0.21
C ILE A 91 -2.78 -5.03 0.78
N VAL A 92 -2.36 -6.00 -0.03
CA VAL A 92 -1.42 -7.04 0.42
C VAL A 92 -0.10 -6.44 0.87
N LEU A 93 0.48 -5.53 0.06
CA LEU A 93 1.74 -4.88 0.40
C LEU A 93 1.59 -4.03 1.67
N ALA A 94 0.57 -3.18 1.76
CA ALA A 94 0.33 -2.36 2.95
C ALA A 94 0.08 -3.24 4.19
N ALA A 95 -0.61 -4.37 4.05
CA ALA A 95 -0.83 -5.33 5.13
C ALA A 95 0.48 -6.00 5.58
N ALA A 96 1.35 -6.36 4.65
CA ALA A 96 2.66 -6.96 4.92
C ALA A 96 3.59 -5.99 5.65
N VAL A 97 3.74 -4.76 5.15
CA VAL A 97 4.56 -3.71 5.76
C VAL A 97 4.06 -3.40 7.19
N ARG A 98 2.74 -3.25 7.34
CA ARG A 98 2.14 -2.98 8.67
C ARG A 98 2.18 -4.16 9.63
N ALA A 99 2.31 -5.39 9.14
CA ALA A 99 2.38 -6.55 10.02
C ALA A 99 3.62 -6.50 10.92
N VAL A 100 4.71 -5.93 10.44
CA VAL A 100 5.98 -5.77 11.18
C VAL A 100 6.13 -4.39 11.83
N GLY A 101 5.05 -3.62 11.95
CA GLY A 101 5.04 -2.34 12.66
C GLY A 101 5.42 -1.12 11.83
N LEU A 102 5.73 -1.29 10.54
CA LEU A 102 6.09 -0.17 9.67
C LEU A 102 4.84 0.58 9.19
N PRO A 103 4.86 1.93 9.15
CA PRO A 103 3.74 2.71 8.67
C PRO A 103 3.57 2.60 7.16
N ALA A 104 2.40 2.16 6.70
CA ALA A 104 2.03 2.15 5.29
C ALA A 104 0.54 2.39 5.07
N ARG A 105 0.20 2.91 3.89
CA ARG A 105 -1.15 3.25 3.45
C ARG A 105 -1.38 2.90 2.00
N VAL A 106 -2.63 2.63 1.65
CA VAL A 106 -3.04 2.57 0.23
C VAL A 106 -3.42 3.97 -0.20
N ALA A 107 -2.88 4.41 -1.34
CA ALA A 107 -3.26 5.63 -2.03
C ALA A 107 -3.69 5.30 -3.46
N GLY A 108 -4.49 6.16 -4.08
CA GLY A 108 -4.97 5.92 -5.42
C GLY A 108 -5.84 7.05 -5.93
N CYS A 109 -6.15 6.99 -7.23
CA CYS A 109 -7.26 7.76 -7.76
C CYS A 109 -8.55 6.92 -7.64
N SER A 110 -9.66 7.57 -7.30
CA SER A 110 -10.97 6.97 -7.51
C SER A 110 -11.22 6.75 -9.00
N GLN A 111 -12.33 6.12 -9.37
CA GLN A 111 -12.79 5.73 -10.73
C GLN A 111 -12.92 6.87 -11.79
N SER A 112 -12.18 7.95 -11.58
CA SER A 112 -11.97 9.15 -12.38
C SER A 112 -11.30 8.97 -13.73
N ILE A 113 -10.57 7.89 -13.95
CA ILE A 113 -9.99 7.59 -15.25
C ILE A 113 -11.00 6.70 -15.99
N PRO A 114 -11.39 7.06 -17.22
CA PRO A 114 -12.00 6.10 -18.12
C PRO A 114 -11.13 4.84 -18.22
N ASP A 115 -11.73 3.68 -17.96
CA ASP A 115 -11.15 2.33 -18.12
C ASP A 115 -10.12 1.85 -17.07
N ASP A 116 -9.79 2.59 -15.99
CA ASP A 116 -8.96 2.05 -14.88
C ASP A 116 -9.03 2.89 -13.58
N ASP A 117 -9.01 2.29 -12.39
CA ASP A 117 -8.83 3.00 -11.11
C ASP A 117 -7.52 2.54 -10.44
N HIS A 118 -6.47 3.37 -10.52
CA HIS A 118 -5.15 2.91 -10.10
C HIS A 118 -4.85 3.20 -8.63
N HIS A 119 -4.28 2.20 -7.95
CA HIS A 119 -3.95 2.22 -6.53
C HIS A 119 -2.52 1.69 -6.30
N TRP A 120 -1.82 2.30 -5.34
CA TRP A 120 -0.46 1.97 -4.91
C TRP A 120 -0.33 2.09 -3.39
N VAL A 121 0.89 1.90 -2.88
CA VAL A 121 1.21 2.00 -1.47
C VAL A 121 2.07 3.22 -1.22
N GLU A 122 1.77 3.96 -0.15
CA GLU A 122 2.72 4.89 0.46
C GLU A 122 3.23 4.30 1.78
N PHE A 123 4.50 4.48 2.12
CA PHE A 123 5.07 4.09 3.40
C PHE A 123 5.88 5.24 3.99
N TRP A 124 5.94 5.31 5.31
CA TRP A 124 6.63 6.39 6.00
C TRP A 124 7.97 5.90 6.54
N ASP A 125 9.05 6.58 6.16
CA ASP A 125 10.40 6.24 6.62
C ASP A 125 10.88 7.14 7.77
N GLY A 126 10.39 8.39 7.85
CA GLY A 126 10.82 9.36 8.86
C GLY A 126 12.29 9.78 8.78
N GLY A 127 13.04 9.24 7.82
CA GLY A 127 14.43 9.54 7.51
C GLY A 127 14.52 10.47 6.31
N ASP A 128 14.53 9.90 5.11
CA ASP A 128 14.65 10.67 3.88
C ASP A 128 13.31 11.31 3.45
N ALA A 129 13.40 12.44 2.75
CA ALA A 129 12.22 13.07 2.18
C ALA A 129 11.76 12.29 0.94
N GLY A 130 10.48 11.94 0.92
CA GLY A 130 9.81 11.37 -0.23
C GLY A 130 9.45 12.42 -1.29
N PRO A 131 8.75 12.02 -2.36
CA PRO A 131 8.45 12.87 -3.51
C PRO A 131 7.56 14.07 -3.18
N PHE A 132 6.89 14.07 -2.03
CA PHE A 132 5.97 15.13 -1.62
C PHE A 132 6.62 16.16 -0.67
N GLY A 133 7.92 16.04 -0.39
CA GLY A 133 8.61 16.87 0.60
C GLY A 133 8.25 16.55 2.06
N ASP A 134 7.43 15.53 2.28
CA ASP A 134 7.21 14.85 3.55
C ASP A 134 8.00 13.52 3.57
N TYR A 135 7.79 12.67 4.58
CA TYR A 135 8.51 11.40 4.71
C TYR A 135 7.71 10.21 4.16
N TRP A 136 6.71 10.45 3.30
CA TRP A 136 5.96 9.39 2.62
C TRP A 136 6.60 9.06 1.28
N HIS A 137 6.98 7.80 1.12
CA HIS A 137 7.52 7.23 -0.11
C HIS A 137 6.46 6.42 -0.83
N THR A 138 6.55 6.30 -2.15
CA THR A 138 5.56 5.60 -2.98
C THR A 138 6.11 4.32 -3.59
N LYS A 139 5.28 3.27 -3.63
CA LYS A 139 5.58 2.01 -4.33
C LYS A 139 4.31 1.36 -4.86
N GLU A 140 4.41 0.85 -6.08
CA GLU A 140 3.39 -0.01 -6.68
C GLU A 140 3.10 -1.28 -5.86
N GLY A 141 1.89 -1.82 -5.98
CA GLY A 141 1.50 -3.07 -5.33
C GLY A 141 2.35 -4.29 -5.75
N VAL A 142 2.25 -5.38 -4.98
CA VAL A 142 3.06 -6.59 -5.22
C VAL A 142 2.35 -7.58 -6.14
N SER A 143 2.85 -7.70 -7.38
CA SER A 143 2.45 -8.75 -8.33
C SER A 143 3.58 -9.11 -9.28
N VAL A 144 3.47 -10.29 -9.90
CA VAL A 144 4.37 -10.72 -10.98
C VAL A 144 4.39 -9.68 -12.09
N GLY A 145 5.58 -9.31 -12.55
CA GLY A 145 5.79 -8.30 -13.59
C GLY A 145 5.80 -6.85 -13.06
N ASN A 146 5.37 -6.61 -11.81
CA ASN A 146 5.39 -5.30 -11.19
C ASN A 146 6.34 -5.18 -9.98
N ALA A 147 7.06 -6.26 -9.65
CA ALA A 147 8.03 -6.30 -8.56
C ALA A 147 9.02 -5.12 -8.64
N GLY A 148 9.52 -4.82 -9.84
CA GLY A 148 10.44 -3.71 -10.12
C GLY A 148 9.78 -2.37 -10.44
N GLY A 149 8.47 -2.19 -10.19
CA GLY A 149 7.79 -0.90 -10.38
C GLY A 149 8.50 0.23 -9.60
N PRO A 150 8.39 1.48 -10.06
CA PRO A 150 9.22 2.58 -9.57
C PRO A 150 9.02 2.85 -8.07
N TRP A 151 10.11 3.29 -7.43
CA TRP A 151 10.09 3.94 -6.11
C TRP A 151 10.08 5.44 -6.30
N ASP A 152 9.23 6.15 -5.56
CA ASP A 152 9.16 7.62 -5.54
C ASP A 152 9.04 8.30 -6.90
N ALA A 153 8.47 7.59 -7.87
CA ALA A 153 8.21 8.08 -9.21
C ALA A 153 6.91 7.48 -9.77
N PRO A 154 6.18 8.21 -10.62
CA PRO A 154 4.92 7.74 -11.16
C PRO A 154 5.15 6.58 -12.13
N SER A 155 4.43 5.49 -11.91
CA SER A 155 4.26 4.43 -12.91
C SER A 155 3.40 4.93 -14.08
N ALA A 156 3.37 4.17 -15.18
CA ALA A 156 2.48 4.48 -16.30
C ALA A 156 0.98 4.62 -15.90
N PRO A 157 0.37 3.69 -15.14
CA PRO A 157 -1.01 3.85 -14.70
C PRO A 157 -1.20 5.02 -13.71
N MET A 158 -0.23 5.27 -12.83
CA MET A 158 -0.27 6.45 -11.95
C MET A 158 -0.21 7.77 -12.74
N ALA A 159 0.62 7.84 -13.79
CA ALA A 159 0.66 9.00 -14.68
C ALA A 159 -0.68 9.20 -15.42
N GLY A 160 -1.39 8.11 -15.71
CA GLY A 160 -2.78 8.13 -16.19
C GLY A 160 -3.72 8.77 -15.17
N CYS A 161 -3.74 8.29 -13.91
CA CYS A 161 -4.51 8.92 -12.82
C CYS A 161 -4.26 10.42 -12.76
N LEU A 162 -2.99 10.82 -12.72
CA LEU A 162 -2.60 12.21 -12.55
C LEU A 162 -3.17 13.10 -13.64
N SER A 163 -3.26 12.64 -14.90
CA SER A 163 -3.86 13.44 -15.99
C SER A 163 -5.36 13.69 -15.86
N HIS A 164 -6.08 12.90 -15.05
CA HIS A 164 -7.53 13.04 -14.88
C HIS A 164 -7.94 13.74 -13.58
N VAL A 165 -7.00 14.04 -12.69
CA VAL A 165 -7.27 14.78 -11.46
C VAL A 165 -7.82 16.19 -11.77
N GLN A 166 -8.89 16.56 -11.08
CA GLN A 166 -9.59 17.83 -11.21
C GLN A 166 -9.76 18.52 -9.86
N ALA A 167 -9.51 19.83 -9.88
CA ALA A 167 -9.73 20.75 -8.78
C ALA A 167 -11.10 20.57 -8.12
N GLY A 168 -11.15 20.37 -6.80
CA GLY A 168 -12.40 20.34 -6.04
C GLY A 168 -13.38 19.21 -6.38
N SER A 169 -12.93 18.18 -7.12
CA SER A 169 -13.74 17.02 -7.44
C SER A 169 -13.51 15.90 -6.45
N ASP A 170 -14.55 15.43 -5.74
CA ASP A 170 -14.43 14.25 -4.87
C ASP A 170 -14.23 12.95 -5.66
N LEU A 171 -14.64 12.94 -6.93
CA LEU A 171 -14.54 11.79 -7.83
C LEU A 171 -13.24 11.78 -8.61
N ASN A 172 -12.74 12.94 -9.04
CA ASN A 172 -11.53 13.10 -9.83
C ASN A 172 -10.37 13.63 -8.98
N THR A 173 -10.06 12.92 -7.90
CA THR A 173 -9.02 13.32 -6.95
C THR A 173 -8.21 12.11 -6.50
N LEU A 174 -7.19 12.39 -5.69
CA LEU A 174 -6.32 11.41 -5.09
C LEU A 174 -6.64 11.27 -3.61
N TRP A 175 -6.86 10.04 -3.20
CA TRP A 175 -7.12 9.70 -1.82
C TRP A 175 -6.03 8.77 -1.32
N ALA A 176 -5.52 9.06 -0.13
CA ALA A 176 -4.83 8.07 0.68
C ALA A 176 -5.76 7.63 1.79
N SER A 177 -5.74 6.34 2.12
CA SER A 177 -6.28 5.89 3.39
C SER A 177 -5.56 6.65 4.52
N SER A 178 -6.31 7.03 5.55
CA SER A 178 -5.80 7.75 6.71
C SER A 178 -6.24 7.06 7.99
N TRP A 179 -5.51 7.34 9.06
CA TRP A 179 -5.80 6.84 10.40
C TRP A 179 -5.81 8.02 11.33
N SER A 180 -6.56 7.91 12.41
CA SER A 180 -6.82 8.94 13.43
C SER A 180 -5.58 9.62 14.04
N SER A 181 -4.36 9.19 13.72
CA SER A 181 -3.17 10.02 13.86
C SER A 181 -2.00 9.53 13.00
N PRO A 182 -1.21 10.43 12.37
CA PRO A 182 0.09 10.10 11.79
C PRO A 182 1.12 9.68 12.86
N THR A 183 0.87 10.03 14.14
CA THR A 183 1.66 9.61 15.31
C THR A 183 1.23 8.24 15.85
N PHE A 184 -0.04 7.86 15.70
CA PHE A 184 -0.60 6.63 16.28
C PHE A 184 -1.09 5.68 15.19
N LEU A 185 -0.18 4.79 14.79
CA LEU A 185 -0.46 3.79 13.78
C LEU A 185 -1.35 2.69 14.36
N PRO A 186 -2.34 2.16 13.61
CA PRO A 186 -3.29 1.16 14.10
C PRO A 186 -2.69 -0.24 14.33
N THR A 187 -1.38 -0.32 14.49
CA THR A 187 -0.67 -1.55 14.86
C THR A 187 -0.85 -1.85 16.35
N LEU A 188 -1.18 -0.85 17.17
CA LEU A 188 -1.52 -1.04 18.59
C LEU A 188 -2.98 -1.48 18.77
N TRP A 189 -3.22 -2.79 18.73
CA TRP A 189 -4.43 -3.38 19.31
C TRP A 189 -4.29 -3.39 20.84
N HIS A 190 -4.46 -2.23 21.45
CA HIS A 190 -4.63 -2.12 22.89
C HIS A 190 -6.13 -2.14 23.20
N ASN A 191 -6.58 -2.92 24.18
CA ASN A 191 -8.01 -3.01 24.53
C ASN A 191 -8.52 -1.79 25.32
N SER A 192 -7.75 -0.69 25.35
CA SER A 192 -8.16 0.52 26.07
C SER A 192 -9.26 1.25 25.31
N SER A 193 -10.10 1.96 26.07
CA SER A 193 -11.01 2.98 25.54
C SER A 193 -10.29 3.96 24.61
N TRP A 194 -9.06 4.34 24.95
CA TRP A 194 -8.19 5.21 24.15
C TRP A 194 -7.92 4.68 22.73
N ALA A 195 -7.56 3.40 22.56
CA ALA A 195 -7.29 2.85 21.22
C ALA A 195 -8.57 2.68 20.37
N ARG A 196 -9.74 2.56 21.02
CA ARG A 196 -11.04 2.50 20.34
C ARG A 196 -11.55 3.87 19.91
N GLU A 197 -11.22 4.91 20.66
CA GLU A 197 -11.57 6.31 20.39
C GLU A 197 -10.74 6.88 19.23
N TRP A 198 -9.47 6.48 19.14
CA TRP A 198 -8.51 6.97 18.14
C TRP A 198 -8.09 5.88 17.15
N GLY A 199 -9.01 4.99 16.78
CA GLY A 199 -8.82 3.94 15.76
C GLY A 199 -9.70 4.14 14.52
N PHE A 200 -9.85 5.38 14.04
CA PHE A 200 -10.63 5.69 12.85
C PHE A 200 -9.82 5.39 11.59
N VAL A 201 -10.47 4.81 10.57
CA VAL A 201 -9.93 4.69 9.22
C VAL A 201 -10.72 5.66 8.34
N GLY A 202 -10.03 6.64 7.76
CA GLY A 202 -10.60 7.65 6.89
C GLY A 202 -9.90 7.71 5.53
N GLY A 203 -10.22 8.76 4.78
CA GLY A 203 -9.47 9.18 3.60
C GLY A 203 -8.85 10.55 3.84
N GLU A 204 -7.59 10.73 3.44
CA GLU A 204 -6.93 12.02 3.30
C GLU A 204 -6.85 12.36 1.81
N ASN A 205 -7.34 13.53 1.43
CA ASN A 205 -7.18 14.04 0.07
C ASN A 205 -5.69 14.41 -0.15
N ARG A 206 -5.03 13.71 -1.08
CA ARG A 206 -3.61 13.90 -1.42
C ARG A 206 -3.40 14.63 -2.74
N CYS A 207 -4.47 15.10 -3.40
CA CYS A 207 -4.41 15.79 -4.70
C CYS A 207 -3.29 16.83 -4.76
N ARG A 208 -3.23 17.73 -3.77
CA ARG A 208 -2.23 18.80 -3.76
C ARG A 208 -0.80 18.30 -3.75
N ALA A 209 -0.48 17.36 -2.86
CA ALA A 209 0.86 16.79 -2.73
C ALA A 209 1.34 16.19 -4.05
N TYR A 210 0.48 15.42 -4.73
CA TYR A 210 0.82 14.80 -6.01
C TYR A 210 0.94 15.81 -7.15
N CYS A 211 0.04 16.79 -7.20
CA CYS A 211 0.09 17.83 -8.23
C CYS A 211 1.32 18.75 -8.07
N GLU A 212 1.74 19.03 -6.83
CA GLU A 212 2.99 19.75 -6.55
C GLU A 212 4.22 18.91 -6.92
N ALA A 213 4.22 17.61 -6.61
CA ALA A 213 5.35 16.72 -6.88
C ALA A 213 5.53 16.41 -8.38
N TRP A 214 4.45 16.08 -9.09
CA TRP A 214 4.53 15.45 -10.42
C TRP A 214 3.65 16.10 -11.49
N GLY A 215 2.85 17.11 -11.13
CA GLY A 215 1.87 17.74 -12.01
C GLY A 215 0.64 16.86 -12.26
N CYS A 216 -0.50 17.49 -12.49
CA CYS A 216 -1.77 16.77 -12.65
C CYS A 216 -2.75 17.49 -13.59
N GLY A 217 -3.88 16.87 -13.91
CA GLY A 217 -4.88 17.39 -14.83
C GLY A 217 -4.41 17.49 -16.30
N PRO A 218 -5.28 18.01 -17.18
CA PRO A 218 -5.00 18.14 -18.61
C PRO A 218 -3.91 19.19 -18.94
N ASP A 219 -3.61 20.11 -18.01
CA ASP A 219 -2.55 21.12 -18.14
C ASP A 219 -1.57 20.98 -16.96
N ARG A 220 -0.73 19.94 -17.01
CA ARG A 220 0.19 19.51 -15.93
C ARG A 220 1.05 20.63 -15.31
N ALA A 221 1.22 21.75 -16.02
CA ALA A 221 2.01 22.90 -15.58
C ALA A 221 1.28 23.86 -14.61
N LYS A 222 -0.05 23.76 -14.41
CA LYS A 222 -0.83 24.74 -13.63
C LYS A 222 -1.48 24.23 -12.35
N SER A 223 -1.23 22.97 -11.97
CA SER A 223 -2.26 22.20 -11.25
C SER A 223 -2.10 22.07 -9.74
N ALA A 224 -1.01 22.57 -9.17
CA ALA A 224 -0.80 22.57 -7.72
C ALA A 224 -1.80 23.48 -6.96
N ALA A 225 -2.10 24.66 -7.50
CA ALA A 225 -3.00 25.64 -6.88
C ALA A 225 -4.48 25.23 -6.86
N LEU A 226 -4.81 24.12 -7.52
CA LEU A 226 -6.18 23.70 -7.81
C LEU A 226 -6.72 22.61 -6.85
N CYS A 227 -5.85 21.96 -6.08
CA CYS A 227 -6.22 20.88 -5.15
C CYS A 227 -6.41 21.35 -3.69
N SER A 228 -7.03 22.51 -3.47
CA SER A 228 -7.14 23.14 -2.14
C SER A 228 -8.54 23.05 -1.53
N ALA A 229 -9.16 21.88 -1.56
CA ALA A 229 -10.41 21.57 -0.86
C ALA A 229 -10.28 20.25 -0.09
#